data_AF-A0A7Y2TGB9-F1
#
_entry.id   AF-A0A7Y2TGB9-F1
#
_cell.length_a   1.000
_cell.length_b   1.000
_cell.length_c   1.000
_cell.angle_alpha   90.00
_cell.angle_beta   90.00
_cell.angle_gamma   90.00
#
_symmetry.space_group_name_H-M   'P 1'
#
loop_
_entity.id
_entity.type
_entity.pdbx_description
1 polymer ?
#
loop_
_entity_poly.entity_id
_entity_poly.type
_entity_poly.pdbx_seq_one_letter_code
_entity_poly.pdbx_strand_id
1 'polypeptide(L)'
;MRLHQIYILLFGLLFYNISFGQNTSVERDTLEVEINRMVQELHVRLEELEEKEDSKGLAFNNMQLGLSFGFNYYTNAPKGYFIQADSSIGIFGESKGYSGMLSALLGYKISKKHSILVNIPLGDLSGNASQAIGVFNKKIAGGLGYGYNIQNLSIIGVINMFPYEELAYDVVSDKKYEGEPYTILDISDLPKQSKVSPSLTVGICYNFLKPKNFLH
;
A
#
# COMPACT_ATOMS: atom_id res chain seq x y z
N MET A 1 16.61 21.05 2.42
CA MET A 1 16.63 22.47 1.98
C MET A 1 16.83 23.48 3.14
N ARG A 2 17.40 23.09 4.30
CA ARG A 2 17.46 23.98 5.50
C ARG A 2 18.84 24.17 6.15
N LEU A 3 19.87 23.40 5.80
CA LEU A 3 21.24 23.71 6.22
C LEU A 3 21.74 25.04 5.64
N HIS A 4 21.33 25.35 4.40
CA HIS A 4 21.78 26.53 3.69
C HIS A 4 21.32 27.85 4.34
N GLN A 5 20.12 27.87 4.95
CA GLN A 5 19.62 29.04 5.67
C GLN A 5 20.34 29.28 7.00
N ILE A 6 20.78 28.20 7.67
CA ILE A 6 21.55 28.28 8.92
C ILE A 6 22.95 28.84 8.64
N TYR A 7 23.60 28.39 7.56
CA TYR A 7 24.89 28.96 7.14
C TYR A 7 24.79 30.44 6.78
N ILE A 8 23.71 30.87 6.12
CA ILE A 8 23.51 32.29 5.77
C ILE A 8 23.34 33.15 7.04
N LEU A 9 22.63 32.66 8.06
CA LEU A 9 22.46 33.34 9.35
C LEU A 9 23.79 33.45 10.14
N LEU A 10 24.56 32.36 10.20
CA LEU A 10 25.88 32.34 10.84
C LEU A 10 26.88 33.25 10.11
N PHE A 11 26.84 33.29 8.77
CA PHE A 11 27.71 34.16 7.97
C PHE A 11 27.34 35.65 8.12
N GLY A 12 26.04 35.96 8.23
CA GLY A 12 25.56 37.33 8.48
C GLY A 12 25.98 37.87 9.84
N LEU A 13 25.91 37.03 10.89
CA LEU A 13 26.38 37.37 12.25
C LEU A 13 27.90 37.59 12.32
N LEU A 14 28.67 36.83 11.53
CA LEU A 14 30.12 37.02 11.44
C LEU A 14 30.49 38.35 10.75
N PHE A 15 29.74 38.75 9.71
CA PHE A 15 29.98 40.00 8.99
C PHE A 15 29.57 41.25 9.78
N TYR A 16 28.50 41.17 10.56
CA TYR A 16 28.06 42.29 11.40
C TYR A 16 29.13 42.71 12.43
N ASN A 17 29.87 41.73 12.97
CA ASN A 17 30.94 41.98 13.95
C ASN A 17 32.21 42.61 13.35
N ILE A 18 32.44 42.49 12.04
CA ILE A 18 33.65 43.02 11.39
C ILE A 18 33.47 44.47 10.95
N SER A 19 32.24 44.92 10.68
CA SER A 19 31.98 46.26 10.12
C SER A 19 31.68 47.37 11.13
N PHE A 20 31.35 47.06 12.39
CA PHE A 20 31.09 48.07 13.42
C PHE A 20 32.10 47.97 14.57
N GLY A 21 33.33 48.38 14.28
CA GLY A 21 34.31 48.74 15.31
C GLY A 21 33.98 50.13 15.89
N GLN A 22 33.95 50.19 17.22
CA GLN A 22 33.67 51.34 18.11
C GLN A 22 32.19 51.64 18.38
N ASN A 23 31.68 51.09 19.48
CA ASN A 23 31.01 51.87 20.53
C ASN A 23 30.90 51.06 21.84
N THR A 24 30.84 51.81 22.94
CA THR A 24 30.95 51.52 24.40
C THR A 24 30.86 50.07 24.92
N SER A 25 31.57 49.79 26.04
CA SER A 25 31.54 48.51 26.76
C SER A 25 30.13 48.05 27.16
N VAL A 26 29.22 48.99 27.38
CA VAL A 26 27.81 48.72 27.73
C VAL A 26 27.02 48.12 26.55
N GLU A 27 27.30 48.52 25.31
CA GLU A 27 26.64 47.98 24.11
C GLU A 27 27.08 46.54 23.82
N ARG A 28 28.36 46.21 24.08
CA ARG A 28 28.87 44.83 23.97
C ARG A 28 28.21 43.89 24.97
N ASP A 29 28.05 44.32 26.22
CA ASP A 29 27.40 43.51 27.25
C ASP A 29 25.92 43.24 26.90
N THR A 30 25.22 44.23 26.32
CA THR A 30 23.84 44.02 25.85
C THR A 30 23.76 43.09 24.64
N LEU A 31 24.74 43.15 23.73
CA LEU A 31 24.80 42.27 22.56
C LEU A 31 25.08 40.82 22.95
N GLU A 32 25.99 40.59 23.91
CA GLU A 32 26.31 39.24 24.40
C GLU A 32 25.11 38.60 25.10
N VAL A 33 24.35 39.37 25.90
CA VAL A 33 23.12 38.88 26.53
C VAL A 33 22.08 38.50 25.47
N GLU A 34 21.92 39.29 24.42
CA GLU A 34 20.97 39.01 23.35
C GLU A 34 21.39 37.81 22.49
N ILE A 35 22.68 37.65 22.19
CA ILE A 35 23.23 36.49 21.50
C ILE A 35 23.01 35.22 22.32
N ASN A 36 23.31 35.26 23.62
CA ASN A 36 23.11 34.10 24.50
C ASN A 36 21.63 33.71 24.61
N ARG A 37 20.73 34.70 24.66
CA ARG A 37 19.28 34.47 24.61
C ARG A 37 18.85 33.80 23.31
N MET A 38 19.37 34.27 22.17
CA MET A 38 19.08 33.67 20.86
C MET A 38 19.63 32.24 20.73
N VAL A 39 20.84 31.98 21.24
CA VAL A 39 21.45 30.63 21.23
C VAL A 39 20.64 29.66 22.08
N GLN A 40 20.14 30.11 23.24
CA GLN A 40 19.24 29.30 24.08
C GLN A 40 17.91 29.02 23.39
N GLU A 41 17.29 30.04 22.77
CA GLU A 41 16.03 29.85 22.03
C GLU A 41 16.20 28.88 20.85
N LEU A 42 17.36 28.93 20.17
CA LEU A 42 17.71 28.00 19.11
C LEU A 42 17.93 26.57 19.63
N HIS A 43 18.56 26.39 20.79
CA HIS A 43 18.73 25.07 21.42
C HIS A 43 17.38 24.46 21.78
N VAL A 44 16.50 25.23 22.43
CA VAL A 44 15.14 24.75 22.78
C VAL A 44 14.36 24.37 21.52
N ARG A 45 14.43 25.18 20.46
CA ARG A 45 13.77 24.84 19.19
C ARG A 45 14.39 23.62 18.50
N LEU A 46 15.70 23.38 18.65
CA LEU A 46 16.36 22.19 18.12
C LEU A 46 15.91 20.93 18.89
N GLU A 47 15.89 20.98 20.22
CA GLU A 47 15.38 19.89 21.07
C GLU A 47 13.91 19.58 20.75
N GLU A 48 13.05 20.59 20.61
CA GLU A 48 11.65 20.41 20.21
C GLU A 48 11.49 19.81 18.80
N LEU A 49 12.41 20.12 17.88
CA LEU A 49 12.41 19.57 16.52
C LEU A 49 12.91 18.11 16.51
N GLU A 50 13.91 17.78 17.32
CA GLU A 50 14.41 16.42 17.50
C GLU A 50 13.35 15.50 18.13
N GLU A 51 12.66 15.95 19.19
CA GLU A 51 11.55 15.18 19.79
C GLU A 51 10.36 14.97 18.82
N LYS A 52 10.06 15.97 17.99
CA LYS A 52 9.04 15.87 16.93
C LYS A 52 9.47 14.97 15.77
N GLU A 53 10.77 14.82 15.53
CA GLU A 53 11.31 13.93 14.52
C GLU A 53 11.34 12.48 15.00
N ASP A 54 11.70 12.25 16.27
CA ASP A 54 11.68 10.93 16.91
C ASP A 54 10.26 10.35 17.05
N SER A 55 9.28 11.19 17.41
CA SER A 55 7.87 10.78 17.48
C SER A 55 7.26 10.43 16.12
N LYS A 56 7.69 11.09 15.03
CA LYS A 56 7.31 10.71 13.66
C LYS A 56 8.05 9.47 13.17
N GLY A 57 9.32 9.30 13.56
CA GLY A 57 10.10 8.10 13.25
C GLY A 57 9.49 6.83 13.83
N LEU A 58 8.96 6.89 15.06
CA LEU A 58 8.38 5.74 15.77
C LEU A 58 7.20 5.06 15.04
N ALA A 59 6.32 5.83 14.40
CA ALA A 59 5.15 5.27 13.69
C ALA A 59 5.52 4.49 12.42
N PHE A 60 6.54 4.97 11.69
CA PHE A 60 7.02 4.33 10.46
C PHE A 60 8.08 3.24 10.71
N ASN A 61 8.70 3.23 11.89
CA ASN A 61 9.74 2.24 12.23
C ASN A 61 9.22 0.79 12.19
N ASN A 62 7.93 0.55 12.46
CA ASN A 62 7.34 -0.80 12.40
C ASN A 62 6.65 -1.13 11.08
N MET A 63 6.70 -0.21 10.10
CA MET A 63 6.10 -0.42 8.80
C MET A 63 6.99 -1.30 7.93
N GLN A 64 6.38 -2.24 7.23
CA GLN A 64 7.02 -3.12 6.26
C GLN A 64 6.40 -2.87 4.89
N LEU A 65 7.24 -2.79 3.88
CA LEU A 65 6.81 -2.82 2.48
C LEU A 65 7.50 -4.01 1.83
N GLY A 66 6.74 -4.82 1.11
CA GLY A 66 7.28 -6.00 0.45
C GLY A 66 6.56 -6.37 -0.83
N LEU A 67 7.23 -7.18 -1.64
CA LEU A 67 6.63 -7.90 -2.77
C LEU A 67 6.51 -9.36 -2.38
N SER A 68 5.39 -9.97 -2.73
CA SER A 68 5.14 -11.38 -2.49
C SER A 68 4.76 -12.12 -3.74
N PHE A 69 5.16 -13.38 -3.74
CA PHE A 69 4.70 -14.39 -4.66
C PHE A 69 4.04 -15.50 -3.84
N GLY A 70 2.84 -15.90 -4.23
CA GLY A 70 2.08 -16.90 -3.50
C GLY A 70 1.14 -17.72 -4.38
N PHE A 71 0.66 -18.81 -3.81
CA PHE A 71 -0.41 -19.63 -4.37
C PHE A 71 -1.73 -19.15 -3.79
N ASN A 72 -2.65 -18.78 -4.68
CA ASN A 72 -3.97 -18.29 -4.37
C ASN A 72 -5.00 -19.38 -4.69
N TYR A 73 -5.89 -19.66 -3.74
CA TYR A 73 -7.07 -20.49 -3.97
C TYR A 73 -8.30 -19.60 -3.86
N TYR A 74 -9.11 -19.53 -4.91
CA TYR A 74 -10.30 -18.70 -4.95
C TYR A 74 -11.56 -19.55 -5.02
N THR A 75 -12.64 -18.97 -4.51
CA THR A 75 -13.99 -19.53 -4.66
C THR A 75 -14.94 -18.43 -5.09
N ASN A 76 -15.99 -18.82 -5.81
CA ASN A 76 -16.96 -17.89 -6.38
C ASN A 76 -16.35 -16.89 -7.39
N ALA A 77 -15.52 -17.38 -8.31
CA ALA A 77 -14.97 -16.58 -9.39
C ALA A 77 -16.02 -16.20 -10.46
N PRO A 78 -15.81 -15.09 -11.21
CA PRO A 78 -16.69 -14.70 -12.30
C PRO A 78 -16.82 -15.81 -13.36
N LYS A 79 -18.06 -16.10 -13.76
CA LYS A 79 -18.38 -17.04 -14.83
C LYS A 79 -18.54 -16.34 -16.17
N GLY A 80 -18.32 -17.08 -17.24
CA GLY A 80 -18.64 -16.64 -18.61
C GLY A 80 -20.06 -17.03 -19.00
N TYR A 81 -20.63 -16.28 -19.95
CA TYR A 81 -21.96 -16.51 -20.49
C TYR A 81 -21.90 -16.62 -22.01
N PHE A 82 -22.72 -17.50 -22.59
CA PHE A 82 -22.80 -17.68 -24.04
C PHE A 82 -24.24 -17.92 -24.48
N ILE A 83 -24.51 -17.70 -25.76
CA ILE A 83 -25.83 -17.97 -26.35
C ILE A 83 -25.91 -19.46 -26.72
N GLN A 84 -26.91 -20.17 -26.21
CA GLN A 84 -27.16 -21.57 -26.53
C GLN A 84 -27.86 -21.72 -27.90
N ALA A 85 -27.91 -22.96 -28.42
CA ALA A 85 -28.57 -23.26 -29.69
C ALA A 85 -30.08 -22.96 -29.70
N ASP A 86 -30.72 -22.94 -28.52
CA ASP A 86 -32.12 -22.57 -28.33
C ASP A 86 -32.33 -21.06 -28.06
N SER A 87 -31.28 -20.25 -28.25
CA SER A 87 -31.22 -18.82 -27.99
C SER A 87 -31.33 -18.43 -26.50
N SER A 88 -31.24 -19.37 -25.57
CA SER A 88 -31.13 -19.08 -24.13
C SER A 88 -29.69 -18.80 -23.71
N ILE A 89 -29.47 -18.38 -22.46
CA ILE A 89 -28.13 -18.13 -21.92
C ILE A 89 -27.57 -19.39 -21.25
N GLY A 90 -26.40 -19.82 -21.72
CA GLY A 90 -25.57 -20.86 -21.09
C GLY A 90 -24.47 -20.25 -20.22
N ILE A 91 -23.97 -21.04 -19.28
CA ILE A 91 -22.92 -20.65 -18.32
C ILE A 91 -21.69 -21.52 -18.54
N PHE A 92 -20.50 -20.93 -18.53
CA PHE A 92 -19.23 -21.66 -18.60
C PHE A 92 -18.17 -21.07 -17.67
N GLY A 93 -17.10 -21.84 -17.46
CA GLY A 93 -16.01 -21.49 -16.56
C GLY A 93 -16.20 -22.02 -15.14
N GLU A 94 -15.07 -22.26 -14.47
CA GLU A 94 -15.06 -22.77 -13.10
C GLU A 94 -15.18 -21.63 -12.08
N SER A 95 -15.95 -21.86 -11.03
CA SER A 95 -16.11 -20.90 -9.94
C SER A 95 -15.06 -21.04 -8.84
N LYS A 96 -14.19 -22.06 -8.92
CA LYS A 96 -13.13 -22.33 -7.94
C LYS A 96 -11.88 -22.74 -8.68
N GLY A 97 -10.72 -22.43 -8.12
CA GLY A 97 -9.46 -22.80 -8.75
C GLY A 97 -8.25 -22.29 -7.99
N TYR A 98 -7.10 -22.60 -8.56
CA TYR A 98 -5.80 -22.20 -8.04
C TYR A 98 -5.11 -21.29 -9.03
N SER A 99 -4.37 -20.32 -8.52
CA SER A 99 -3.56 -19.43 -9.34
C SER A 99 -2.29 -18.96 -8.62
N GLY A 100 -1.29 -18.55 -9.39
CA GLY A 100 -0.14 -17.83 -8.85
C GLY A 100 -0.47 -16.36 -8.72
N MET A 101 -0.14 -15.72 -7.60
CA MET A 101 -0.44 -14.32 -7.34
C MET A 101 0.83 -13.54 -6.98
N LEU A 102 1.04 -12.44 -7.69
CA LEU A 102 2.02 -11.42 -7.34
C LEU A 102 1.30 -10.29 -6.61
N SER A 103 1.77 -9.94 -5.41
CA SER A 103 1.15 -8.87 -4.62
C SER A 103 2.17 -7.95 -3.99
N ALA A 104 1.79 -6.68 -3.84
CA ALA A 104 2.44 -5.74 -2.95
C ALA A 104 1.82 -5.84 -1.56
N LEU A 105 2.67 -5.81 -0.54
CA LEU A 105 2.27 -5.91 0.86
C LEU A 105 2.72 -4.68 1.63
N LEU A 106 1.78 -4.14 2.39
CA LEU A 106 2.02 -3.11 3.40
C LEU A 106 1.76 -3.74 4.76
N GLY A 107 2.79 -3.90 5.55
CA GLY A 107 2.75 -4.57 6.84
C GLY A 107 2.96 -3.65 8.01
N TYR A 108 2.35 -3.98 9.14
CA TYR A 108 2.72 -3.45 10.46
C TYR A 108 3.26 -4.58 11.33
N LYS A 109 4.49 -4.41 11.82
CA LYS A 109 5.18 -5.40 12.64
C LYS A 109 4.72 -5.28 14.09
N ILE A 110 4.00 -6.30 14.57
CA ILE A 110 3.55 -6.38 15.97
C ILE A 110 4.67 -6.91 16.87
N SER A 111 5.51 -7.81 16.34
CA SER A 111 6.62 -8.43 17.07
C SER A 111 7.78 -8.73 16.13
N LYS A 112 8.97 -9.02 16.68
CA LYS A 112 10.16 -9.43 15.91
C LYS A 112 9.85 -10.47 14.83
N LYS A 113 8.93 -11.40 15.11
CA LYS A 113 8.53 -12.51 14.23
C LYS A 113 7.15 -12.36 13.58
N HIS A 114 6.34 -11.35 13.92
CA HIS A 114 4.92 -11.33 13.55
C HIS A 114 4.50 -9.97 12.98
N SER A 115 3.74 -9.99 11.89
CA SER A 115 3.19 -8.79 11.23
C SER A 115 1.75 -9.01 10.79
N ILE A 116 0.95 -7.93 10.83
CA ILE A 116 -0.32 -7.84 10.08
C ILE A 116 -0.01 -7.20 8.74
N LEU A 117 -0.65 -7.67 7.68
CA LEU A 117 -0.40 -7.28 6.31
C LEU A 117 -1.68 -6.82 5.62
N VAL A 118 -1.60 -5.72 4.89
CA VAL A 118 -2.56 -5.33 3.86
C VAL A 118 -1.97 -5.78 2.52
N ASN A 119 -2.75 -6.57 1.80
CA ASN A 119 -2.37 -7.12 0.51
C ASN A 119 -3.05 -6.39 -0.63
N ILE A 120 -2.25 -6.02 -1.62
CA ILE A 120 -2.68 -5.42 -2.87
C ILE A 120 -2.23 -6.37 -3.99
N PRO A 121 -3.14 -7.20 -4.53
CA PRO A 121 -2.84 -8.05 -5.67
C PRO A 121 -2.42 -7.17 -6.86
N LEU A 122 -1.20 -7.38 -7.36
CA LEU A 122 -0.68 -6.68 -8.54
C LEU A 122 -1.13 -7.40 -9.80
N GLY A 123 -1.01 -8.72 -9.82
CA GLY A 123 -1.47 -9.54 -10.92
C GLY A 123 -1.60 -11.00 -10.54
N ASP A 124 -2.46 -11.68 -11.26
CA ASP A 124 -2.74 -13.10 -11.15
C ASP A 124 -2.30 -13.81 -12.44
N LEU A 125 -1.57 -14.91 -12.30
CA LEU A 125 -1.06 -15.76 -13.37
C LEU A 125 -2.08 -16.83 -13.80
N SER A 126 -3.36 -16.63 -13.53
CA SER A 126 -4.43 -17.52 -13.99
C SER A 126 -4.43 -17.63 -15.52
N GLY A 127 -4.70 -18.83 -16.04
CA GLY A 127 -4.83 -19.06 -17.48
C GLY A 127 -6.06 -18.39 -18.12
N ASN A 128 -6.91 -17.72 -17.35
CA ASN A 128 -8.12 -17.07 -17.82
C ASN A 128 -8.17 -15.60 -17.39
N ALA A 129 -8.14 -14.68 -18.37
CA ALA A 129 -8.17 -13.24 -18.13
C ALA A 129 -9.44 -12.77 -17.38
N SER A 130 -10.56 -13.50 -17.50
CA SER A 130 -11.79 -13.18 -16.75
C SER A 130 -11.68 -13.51 -15.26
N GLN A 131 -10.74 -14.36 -14.87
CA GLN A 131 -10.50 -14.77 -13.49
C GLN A 131 -9.30 -14.07 -12.86
N ALA A 132 -8.40 -13.52 -13.67
CA ALA A 132 -7.21 -12.84 -13.19
C ALA A 132 -7.59 -11.60 -12.35
N ILE A 133 -7.06 -11.52 -11.13
CA ILE A 133 -7.28 -10.42 -10.18
C ILE A 133 -5.99 -9.61 -10.05
N GLY A 134 -6.13 -8.29 -9.91
CA GLY A 134 -5.03 -7.41 -9.59
C GLY A 134 -5.06 -6.10 -10.36
N VAL A 135 -4.22 -5.17 -9.90
CA VAL A 135 -4.07 -3.84 -10.51
C VAL A 135 -3.76 -3.94 -12.01
N PHE A 136 -2.93 -4.88 -12.43
CA PHE A 136 -2.59 -5.11 -13.85
C PHE A 136 -3.76 -5.63 -14.68
N ASN A 137 -4.70 -6.34 -14.03
CA ASN A 137 -5.92 -6.84 -14.66
C ASN A 137 -7.10 -5.87 -14.51
N LYS A 138 -6.84 -4.62 -14.04
CA LYS A 138 -7.85 -3.58 -13.74
C LYS A 138 -8.93 -4.04 -12.73
N LYS A 139 -8.60 -5.03 -11.92
CA LYS A 139 -9.49 -5.67 -10.95
C LYS A 139 -8.93 -5.45 -9.56
N ILE A 140 -9.40 -4.39 -8.91
CA ILE A 140 -8.93 -4.00 -7.59
C ILE A 140 -9.52 -4.97 -6.57
N ALA A 141 -8.64 -5.68 -5.88
CA ALA A 141 -8.96 -6.49 -4.73
C ALA A 141 -8.11 -6.03 -3.55
N GLY A 142 -8.63 -6.23 -2.35
CA GLY A 142 -7.92 -5.95 -1.11
C GLY A 142 -7.89 -7.19 -0.24
N GLY A 143 -6.78 -7.41 0.44
CA GLY A 143 -6.66 -8.50 1.38
C GLY A 143 -6.09 -8.08 2.72
N LEU A 144 -6.46 -8.83 3.75
CA LEU A 144 -5.85 -8.76 5.06
C LEU A 144 -5.14 -10.08 5.32
N GLY A 145 -3.95 -9.98 5.89
CA GLY A 145 -3.11 -11.14 6.10
C GLY A 145 -2.23 -11.03 7.32
N TYR A 146 -1.51 -12.11 7.53
CA TYR A 146 -0.60 -12.30 8.61
C TYR A 146 0.73 -12.83 8.07
N GLY A 147 1.83 -12.30 8.58
CA GLY A 147 3.18 -12.66 8.20
C GLY A 147 4.00 -13.18 9.38
N TYR A 148 4.65 -14.31 9.18
CA TYR A 148 5.73 -14.78 10.05
C TYR A 148 7.08 -14.39 9.47
N ASN A 149 7.79 -13.49 10.15
CA ASN A 149 9.02 -12.86 9.67
C ASN A 149 10.27 -13.72 9.99
N ILE A 150 11.05 -13.99 8.95
CA ILE A 150 12.36 -14.63 8.98
C ILE A 150 13.35 -13.68 8.28
N GLN A 151 13.97 -12.79 9.06
CA GLN A 151 14.85 -11.72 8.55
C GLN A 151 14.12 -10.82 7.52
N ASN A 152 14.59 -10.80 6.27
CA ASN A 152 13.99 -10.02 5.19
C ASN A 152 12.84 -10.75 4.51
N LEU A 153 12.65 -12.05 4.79
CA LEU A 153 11.58 -12.85 4.24
C LEU A 153 10.44 -12.98 5.23
N SER A 154 9.21 -13.12 4.74
CA SER A 154 8.06 -13.49 5.57
C SER A 154 7.25 -14.57 4.89
N ILE A 155 6.84 -15.57 5.65
CA ILE A 155 5.81 -16.52 5.22
C ILE A 155 4.47 -15.83 5.48
N ILE A 156 3.63 -15.74 4.46
CA ILE A 156 2.37 -14.99 4.53
C ILE A 156 1.17 -15.91 4.34
N GLY A 157 0.09 -15.59 5.05
CA GLY A 157 -1.26 -16.05 4.77
C GLY A 157 -2.17 -14.84 4.64
N VAL A 158 -2.87 -14.70 3.53
CA VAL A 158 -3.70 -13.54 3.20
C VAL A 158 -5.07 -14.00 2.75
N ILE A 159 -6.11 -13.39 3.29
CA ILE A 159 -7.48 -13.52 2.77
C ILE A 159 -7.75 -12.30 1.90
N ASN A 160 -8.02 -12.51 0.61
CA ASN A 160 -8.41 -11.46 -0.31
C ASN A 160 -9.91 -11.51 -0.59
N MET A 161 -10.49 -10.34 -0.82
CA MET A 161 -11.86 -10.20 -1.31
C MET A 161 -11.84 -9.42 -2.61
N PHE A 162 -12.44 -10.00 -3.64
CA PHE A 162 -12.58 -9.37 -4.94
C PHE A 162 -14.07 -9.17 -5.27
N PRO A 163 -14.56 -7.92 -5.30
CA PRO A 163 -15.91 -7.63 -5.76
C PRO A 163 -15.98 -7.71 -7.29
N TYR A 164 -17.06 -8.28 -7.80
CA TYR A 164 -17.32 -8.35 -9.24
C TYR A 164 -18.82 -8.27 -9.54
N GLU A 165 -19.15 -7.88 -10.77
CA GLU A 165 -20.52 -7.95 -11.28
C GLU A 165 -20.72 -9.28 -12.00
N GLU A 166 -21.83 -9.94 -11.72
CA GLU A 166 -22.27 -11.15 -12.39
C GLU A 166 -23.64 -10.91 -13.02
N LEU A 167 -23.96 -11.61 -14.12
CA LEU A 167 -25.30 -11.61 -14.68
C LEU A 167 -26.32 -12.07 -13.62
N ALA A 168 -27.44 -11.36 -13.50
CA ALA A 168 -28.57 -11.79 -12.69
C ALA A 168 -29.33 -12.92 -13.41
N TYR A 169 -28.71 -14.10 -13.46
CA TYR A 169 -29.13 -15.23 -14.30
C TYR A 169 -30.62 -15.59 -14.11
N ASP A 170 -31.11 -15.60 -12.88
CA ASP A 170 -32.51 -15.93 -12.56
C ASP A 170 -33.53 -14.95 -13.19
N VAL A 171 -33.10 -13.75 -13.59
CA VAL A 171 -33.95 -12.73 -14.24
C VAL A 171 -33.97 -12.89 -15.76
N VAL A 172 -32.96 -13.55 -16.32
CA VAL A 172 -32.68 -13.59 -17.76
C VAL A 172 -32.63 -14.99 -18.35
N SER A 173 -32.61 -16.04 -17.53
CA SER A 173 -32.52 -17.44 -17.95
C SER A 173 -33.62 -17.84 -18.93
N ASP A 174 -34.81 -17.29 -18.72
CA ASP A 174 -36.01 -17.64 -19.49
C ASP A 174 -36.21 -16.73 -20.71
N LYS A 175 -35.32 -15.75 -20.90
CA LYS A 175 -35.36 -14.84 -22.04
C LYS A 175 -34.56 -15.40 -23.20
N LYS A 176 -35.07 -15.17 -24.41
CA LYS A 176 -34.36 -15.48 -25.66
C LYS A 176 -33.60 -14.27 -26.16
N TYR A 177 -32.38 -14.51 -26.62
CA TYR A 177 -31.48 -13.49 -27.11
C TYR A 177 -31.15 -13.75 -28.58
N GLU A 178 -31.21 -12.71 -29.40
CA GLU A 178 -30.80 -12.79 -30.80
C GLU A 178 -29.28 -12.86 -30.88
N GLY A 179 -28.75 -13.87 -31.58
CA GLY A 179 -27.32 -14.06 -31.79
C GLY A 179 -26.99 -15.45 -32.31
N GLU A 180 -25.77 -15.62 -32.83
CA GLU A 180 -25.30 -16.92 -33.29
C GLU A 180 -25.04 -17.85 -32.09
N PRO A 181 -25.42 -19.15 -32.18
CA PRO A 181 -25.12 -20.13 -31.15
C PRO A 181 -23.62 -20.17 -30.81
N TYR A 182 -23.32 -20.36 -29.53
CA TYR A 182 -21.98 -20.44 -28.94
C TYR A 182 -21.17 -19.14 -28.97
N THR A 183 -21.81 -18.02 -29.27
CA THR A 183 -21.18 -16.70 -29.15
C THR A 183 -21.07 -16.29 -27.68
N ILE A 184 -19.90 -15.78 -27.28
CA ILE A 184 -19.68 -15.22 -25.94
C ILE A 184 -20.56 -13.99 -25.78
N LEU A 185 -21.34 -13.96 -24.70
CA LEU A 185 -22.27 -12.89 -24.40
C LEU A 185 -21.55 -11.78 -23.62
N ASP A 186 -21.63 -10.55 -24.13
CA ASP A 186 -21.28 -9.36 -23.35
C ASP A 186 -22.43 -9.03 -22.39
N ILE A 187 -22.13 -9.03 -21.09
CA ILE A 187 -23.12 -8.79 -20.04
C ILE A 187 -23.25 -7.30 -19.69
N SER A 188 -22.56 -6.40 -20.39
CA SER A 188 -22.54 -4.97 -20.08
C SER A 188 -23.92 -4.33 -20.06
N ASP A 189 -24.80 -4.74 -20.99
CA ASP A 189 -26.16 -4.20 -21.17
C ASP A 189 -27.26 -5.03 -20.48
N LEU A 190 -26.88 -6.06 -19.72
CA LEU A 190 -27.82 -6.96 -19.04
C LEU A 190 -27.96 -6.64 -17.55
N PRO A 191 -29.08 -7.04 -16.92
CA PRO A 191 -29.23 -6.95 -15.46
C PRO A 191 -28.10 -7.69 -14.74
N LYS A 192 -27.41 -6.98 -13.84
CA LYS A 192 -26.26 -7.48 -13.09
C LYS A 192 -26.53 -7.47 -11.58
N GLN A 193 -25.86 -8.36 -10.88
CA GLN A 193 -25.84 -8.45 -9.43
C GLN A 193 -24.39 -8.38 -8.93
N SER A 194 -24.18 -7.70 -7.81
CA SER A 194 -22.87 -7.61 -7.17
C SER A 194 -22.57 -8.88 -6.39
N LYS A 195 -21.40 -9.47 -6.62
CA LYS A 195 -20.88 -10.63 -5.89
C LYS A 195 -19.48 -10.36 -5.36
N VAL A 196 -19.06 -11.21 -4.43
CA VAL A 196 -17.72 -11.20 -3.86
C VAL A 196 -17.09 -12.58 -4.02
N SER A 197 -15.87 -12.61 -4.55
CA SER A 197 -15.02 -13.80 -4.67
C SER A 197 -13.99 -13.76 -3.54
N PRO A 198 -14.16 -14.55 -2.46
CA PRO A 198 -13.11 -14.70 -1.47
C PRO A 198 -11.99 -15.60 -2.00
N SER A 199 -10.75 -15.28 -1.62
CA SER A 199 -9.59 -16.11 -1.91
C SER A 199 -8.59 -16.16 -0.75
N LEU A 200 -7.83 -17.24 -0.69
CA LEU A 200 -6.77 -17.45 0.30
C LEU A 200 -5.44 -17.57 -0.43
N THR A 201 -4.51 -16.69 -0.11
CA THR A 201 -3.14 -16.71 -0.64
C THR A 201 -2.17 -17.14 0.44
N VAL A 202 -1.35 -18.14 0.14
CA VAL A 202 -0.19 -18.53 0.96
C VAL A 202 1.06 -18.34 0.13
N GLY A 203 2.08 -17.67 0.69
CA GLY A 203 3.26 -17.33 -0.09
C GLY A 203 4.44 -16.84 0.73
N ILE A 204 5.40 -16.26 0.00
CA ILE A 204 6.60 -15.67 0.55
C ILE A 204 6.63 -14.20 0.16
N CYS A 205 6.90 -13.34 1.14
CA CYS A 205 7.12 -11.92 0.96
C CYS A 205 8.60 -11.60 1.16
N TYR A 206 9.17 -10.79 0.25
CA TYR A 206 10.44 -10.13 0.47
C TYR A 206 10.18 -8.68 0.92
N ASN A 207 10.62 -8.36 2.13
CA ASN A 207 10.46 -7.03 2.73
C ASN A 207 11.63 -6.13 2.37
N PHE A 208 11.35 -4.99 1.71
CA PHE A 208 12.35 -4.00 1.32
C PHE A 208 12.71 -3.06 2.47
N LEU A 209 11.73 -2.72 3.31
CA LEU A 209 11.93 -1.83 4.45
C LEU A 209 12.27 -2.67 5.68
N LYS A 210 13.48 -2.43 6.21
CA LYS A 210 13.85 -2.88 7.55
C LYS A 210 13.37 -1.84 8.56
N PRO A 211 12.71 -2.26 9.65
CA PRO A 211 12.71 -1.46 10.86
C PRO A 211 14.15 -1.06 11.18
N LYS A 212 14.44 0.22 11.37
CA LYS A 212 15.74 0.62 11.92
C LYS A 212 15.95 -0.20 13.19
N ASN A 213 17.09 -0.89 13.25
CA ASN A 213 17.41 -1.86 14.29
C ASN A 213 17.02 -1.32 15.67
N PHE A 214 16.17 -2.05 16.40
CA PHE A 214 16.16 -1.97 17.86
C PHE A 214 17.50 -2.54 18.33
N LEU A 215 18.53 -1.68 18.35
CA LEU A 215 19.73 -1.86 19.13
C LEU A 215 19.35 -1.50 20.58
N HIS A 216 19.05 -2.53 21.36
CA HIS A 216 19.32 -2.53 22.79
C HIS A 216 20.42 -3.54 23.03
#